data_AF-A0A3N5NDX9-F1
#
_entry.id   AF-A0A3N5NDX9-F1
#
_cell.length_a   1.000
_cell.length_b   1.000
_cell.length_c   1.000
_cell.angle_alpha   90.00
_cell.angle_beta   90.00
_cell.angle_gamma   90.00
#
_symmetry.space_group_name_H-M   'P 1'
#
loop_
_entity.id
_entity.type
_entity.pdbx_description
1 polymer ?
#
loop_
_entity_poly.entity_id
_entity_poly.type
_entity_poly.pdbx_seq_one_letter_code
_entity_poly.pdbx_strand_id
1 'polypeptide(L)'
;RTAADNATVRSVFVIGPDKKIKVMLTYPMSSGRNFDEILRILDSVQLTAKHKVATPGNWKQGEDVIIVPAVSDAEAREKFPGGWKAPKPYLRIVPQPK
;
A
#
# COMPACT_ATOMS: atom_id res chain seq x y z
N ARG A 1 -35.75 -11.91 -12.68
CA ARG A 1 -34.31 -11.57 -12.75
C ARG A 1 -33.71 -12.30 -13.92
N THR A 2 -33.09 -11.58 -14.84
CA THR A 2 -32.37 -12.11 -16.00
C THR A 2 -30.90 -12.36 -15.64
N ALA A 3 -30.13 -13.03 -16.52
CA ALA A 3 -28.68 -13.21 -16.32
C ALA A 3 -27.92 -11.88 -16.24
N ALA A 4 -28.42 -10.82 -16.90
CA ALA A 4 -27.87 -9.47 -16.80
C ALA A 4 -28.08 -8.84 -15.40
N ASP A 5 -29.17 -9.20 -14.71
CA ASP A 5 -29.47 -8.72 -13.34
C ASP A 5 -28.71 -9.47 -12.25
N ASN A 6 -28.06 -10.59 -12.59
CA ASN A 6 -27.33 -11.47 -11.67
C ASN A 6 -25.81 -11.53 -11.97
N ALA A 7 -25.31 -10.72 -12.90
CA ALA A 7 -23.89 -10.67 -13.20
C ALA A 7 -23.10 -10.06 -12.03
N THR A 8 -21.97 -10.66 -11.68
CA THR A 8 -21.09 -10.12 -10.65
C THR A 8 -20.49 -8.80 -11.13
N VAL A 9 -20.38 -7.83 -10.22
CA VAL A 9 -19.53 -6.65 -10.44
C VAL A 9 -18.06 -7.08 -10.49
N ARG A 10 -17.22 -6.30 -11.17
CA ARG A 10 -15.81 -6.64 -11.38
C ARG A 10 -15.01 -6.34 -10.12
N SER A 11 -15.03 -7.26 -9.16
CA SER A 11 -14.28 -7.14 -7.90
C SER A 11 -12.92 -7.83 -7.96
N VAL A 12 -11.93 -7.24 -7.30
CA VAL A 12 -10.58 -7.80 -7.08
C VAL A 12 -10.33 -7.81 -5.57
N PHE A 13 -9.87 -8.96 -5.08
CA PHE A 13 -9.50 -9.15 -3.68
C PHE A 13 -8.03 -9.54 -3.61
N VAL A 14 -7.23 -8.80 -2.84
CA VAL A 14 -5.86 -9.19 -2.49
C VAL A 14 -5.91 -9.85 -1.13
N ILE A 15 -5.57 -11.14 -1.06
CA ILE A 15 -5.67 -11.96 0.15
C ILE A 15 -4.26 -12.27 0.64
N GLY A 16 -3.99 -11.97 1.92
CA GLY A 16 -2.69 -12.25 2.54
C GLY A 16 -2.49 -13.73 2.89
N PRO A 17 -1.25 -14.14 3.22
CA PRO A 17 -0.98 -15.51 3.71
C PRO A 17 -1.80 -15.89 4.95
N ASP A 18 -2.14 -14.89 5.77
CA ASP A 18 -3.03 -14.96 6.94
C ASP A 18 -4.51 -15.12 6.61
N LYS A 19 -4.85 -15.31 5.32
CA LYS A 19 -6.22 -15.47 4.81
C LYS A 19 -7.12 -14.25 5.02
N LYS A 20 -6.55 -13.10 5.38
CA LYS A 20 -7.30 -11.83 5.51
C LYS A 20 -7.27 -11.03 4.21
N ILE A 21 -8.37 -10.35 3.93
CA ILE A 21 -8.46 -9.39 2.82
C ILE A 21 -7.59 -8.18 3.17
N LYS A 22 -6.64 -7.85 2.30
CA LYS A 22 -5.76 -6.67 2.41
C LYS A 22 -6.28 -5.51 1.58
N VAL A 23 -6.83 -5.80 0.40
CA VAL A 23 -7.40 -4.80 -0.51
C VAL A 23 -8.63 -5.37 -1.20
N MET A 24 -9.62 -4.49 -1.39
CA MET A 24 -10.82 -4.74 -2.19
C MET A 24 -10.98 -3.60 -3.18
N LEU A 25 -11.07 -3.92 -4.47
CA LEU A 25 -11.38 -2.97 -5.53
C LEU A 25 -12.63 -3.44 -6.26
N THR A 26 -13.61 -2.56 -6.45
CA THR A 26 -14.86 -2.90 -7.14
C THR A 26 -15.10 -1.92 -8.28
N TYR A 27 -15.17 -2.45 -9.49
CA TYR A 27 -15.40 -1.69 -10.72
C TYR A 27 -16.78 -2.03 -11.31
N PRO A 28 -17.47 -1.07 -11.95
CA PRO A 28 -18.70 -1.37 -12.69
C PRO A 28 -18.40 -2.25 -13.91
N MET A 29 -19.42 -2.89 -14.47
CA MET A 29 -19.25 -3.76 -15.64
C MET A 29 -18.70 -3.01 -16.88
N SER A 30 -18.97 -1.71 -16.99
CA SER A 30 -18.56 -0.84 -18.09
C SER A 30 -17.08 -0.45 -18.07
N SER A 31 -16.41 -0.50 -16.91
CA SER A 31 -15.04 0.00 -16.76
C SER A 31 -14.04 -1.14 -16.57
N GLY A 32 -13.05 -1.20 -17.46
CA GLY A 32 -11.92 -2.11 -17.34
C GLY A 32 -11.06 -1.82 -16.10
N ARG A 33 -10.35 -2.83 -15.61
CA ARG A 33 -9.41 -2.71 -14.48
C ARG A 33 -8.05 -2.25 -14.98
N ASN A 34 -7.33 -1.50 -14.15
CA ASN A 34 -5.91 -1.22 -14.36
C ASN A 34 -5.06 -2.27 -13.62
N PHE A 35 -4.35 -3.13 -14.36
CA PHE A 35 -3.50 -4.16 -13.75
C PHE A 35 -2.20 -3.61 -13.18
N ASP A 36 -1.68 -2.51 -13.70
CA ASP A 36 -0.50 -1.84 -13.14
C ASP A 36 -0.79 -1.35 -11.72
N GLU A 37 -2.02 -0.85 -11.48
CA GLU A 37 -2.44 -0.45 -10.13
C GLU A 37 -2.57 -1.65 -9.19
N ILE A 38 -3.04 -2.79 -9.69
CA ILE A 38 -3.14 -4.02 -8.88
C ILE A 38 -1.73 -4.48 -8.46
N LEU A 39 -0.75 -4.45 -9.37
CA LEU A 39 0.64 -4.80 -9.06
C LEU A 39 1.27 -3.79 -8.09
N ARG A 40 1.07 -2.48 -8.33
CA ARG A 40 1.58 -1.41 -7.46
C ARG A 40 1.05 -1.53 -6.02
N ILE A 41 -0.24 -1.85 -5.88
CA ILE A 41 -0.86 -2.10 -4.57
C ILE A 41 -0.27 -3.35 -3.92
N LEU A 42 -0.05 -4.43 -4.68
CA LEU A 42 0.55 -5.66 -4.17
C LEU A 42 1.95 -5.39 -3.59
N ASP A 43 2.79 -4.66 -4.32
CA ASP A 43 4.13 -4.27 -3.86
C ASP A 43 4.05 -3.44 -2.56
N SER A 44 3.15 -2.46 -2.52
CA SER A 44 2.89 -1.64 -1.33
C SER A 44 2.46 -2.49 -0.13
N VAL A 45 1.53 -3.44 -0.31
CA VAL A 45 1.05 -4.31 0.77
C VAL A 45 2.18 -5.22 1.27
N GLN A 46 3.01 -5.76 0.38
CA GLN A 46 4.15 -6.60 0.78
C GLN A 46 5.22 -5.80 1.51
N LEU A 47 5.52 -4.57 1.07
CA LEU A 47 6.49 -3.69 1.70
C LEU A 47 6.06 -3.30 3.12
N THR A 48 4.82 -2.83 3.27
CA THR A 48 4.28 -2.38 4.55
C THR A 48 4.00 -3.53 5.53
N ALA A 49 3.88 -4.77 5.05
CA ALA A 49 3.83 -5.96 5.89
C ALA A 49 5.20 -6.30 6.52
N LYS A 50 6.31 -5.98 5.83
CA LYS A 50 7.68 -6.29 6.29
C LYS A 50 8.31 -5.16 7.08
N HIS A 51 8.03 -3.92 6.72
CA HIS A 51 8.66 -2.73 7.30
C HIS A 51 7.61 -1.79 7.87
N LYS A 52 7.95 -1.08 8.96
CA LYS A 52 7.08 -0.08 9.60
C LYS A 52 7.05 1.24 8.81
N VAL A 53 6.65 1.16 7.54
CA VAL A 53 6.54 2.28 6.60
C VAL A 53 5.14 2.31 5.96
N ALA A 54 4.81 3.41 5.32
CA ALA A 54 3.62 3.60 4.48
C ALA A 54 4.03 4.21 3.14
N THR A 55 3.32 3.83 2.07
CA THR A 55 3.55 4.35 0.72
C THR A 55 2.73 5.62 0.50
N PRO A 56 3.34 6.73 0.03
CA PRO A 56 2.62 7.97 -0.25
C PRO A 56 1.72 7.87 -1.49
N GLY A 57 0.93 8.91 -1.75
CA GLY A 57 0.10 8.99 -2.96
C GLY A 57 0.94 8.85 -4.22
N ASN A 58 0.45 8.07 -5.19
CA ASN A 58 1.12 7.77 -6.46
C ASN A 58 2.47 7.03 -6.36
N TRP A 59 2.84 6.52 -5.17
CA TRP A 59 4.09 5.82 -4.96
C TRP A 59 4.27 4.63 -5.91
N LYS A 60 5.49 4.49 -6.43
CA LYS A 60 5.98 3.33 -7.19
C LYS A 60 7.14 2.65 -6.46
N GLN A 61 7.33 1.36 -6.73
CA GLN A 61 8.44 0.57 -6.18
C GLN A 61 9.79 1.25 -6.46
N GLY A 62 10.55 1.48 -5.39
CA GLY A 62 11.83 2.18 -5.36
C GLY A 62 11.75 3.64 -4.88
N GLU A 63 10.57 4.25 -4.85
CA GLU A 63 10.38 5.63 -4.39
C GLU A 63 10.36 5.75 -2.87
N ASP A 64 10.58 6.97 -2.38
CA ASP A 64 10.57 7.30 -0.96
C ASP A 64 9.25 6.92 -0.28
N VAL A 65 9.36 6.47 0.97
CA VAL A 65 8.25 6.05 1.82
C VAL A 65 8.20 6.86 3.10
N ILE A 66 7.10 6.74 3.83
CA ILE A 66 6.86 7.47 5.07
C ILE A 66 6.97 6.53 6.26
N ILE A 67 7.75 6.89 7.28
CA ILE A 67 7.77 6.14 8.54
C ILE A 67 6.40 6.28 9.21
N VAL A 68 5.76 5.16 9.56
CA VAL A 68 4.43 5.20 10.17
C VAL A 68 4.43 6.05 11.46
N PRO A 69 3.41 6.88 11.71
CA PRO A 69 3.40 7.76 12.89
C PRO A 69 3.52 7.04 14.24
N ALA A 70 3.12 5.77 14.30
CA ALA A 70 3.20 4.94 15.51
C ALA A 70 4.63 4.58 15.94
N VAL A 71 5.63 4.76 15.08
CA VAL A 71 7.05 4.52 15.41
C VAL A 71 7.60 5.73 16.17
N SER A 72 8.17 5.52 17.36
CA SER A 72 8.83 6.59 18.11
C SER A 72 10.13 7.04 17.44
N ASP A 73 10.62 8.25 17.74
CA ASP A 73 11.87 8.72 17.16
C ASP A 73 13.09 7.89 17.60
N ALA A 74 13.05 7.27 18.78
CA ALA A 74 14.09 6.34 19.21
C ALA A 74 14.10 5.08 18.33
N GLU A 75 12.94 4.45 18.14
CA GLU A 75 12.80 3.26 17.28
C GLU A 75 13.12 3.61 15.81
N ALA A 76 12.75 4.80 15.34
CA ALA A 76 13.06 5.26 14.00
C ALA A 76 14.57 5.42 13.78
N ARG A 77 15.33 5.92 14.76
CA ARG A 77 16.80 6.03 14.66
C ARG A 77 17.49 4.68 14.58
N GLU A 78 16.97 3.68 15.30
CA GLU A 78 17.50 2.30 15.23
C GLU A 78 17.25 1.67 13.85
N LYS A 79 16.04 1.86 13.30
CA LYS A 79 15.63 1.22 12.04
C LYS A 79 16.11 1.95 10.79
N PHE A 80 16.25 3.27 10.87
CA PHE A 80 16.65 4.14 9.76
C PHE A 80 17.88 4.96 10.15
N PRO A 81 19.07 4.32 10.26
CA PRO A 81 20.30 4.97 10.74
C PRO A 81 20.80 6.08 9.80
N GLY A 82 20.37 6.09 8.53
CA GLY A 82 20.63 7.18 7.58
C GLY A 82 19.83 8.46 7.84
N GLY A 83 18.98 8.47 8.86
CA GLY A 83 18.07 9.58 9.16
C GLY A 83 16.88 9.65 8.21
N TRP A 84 16.09 10.72 8.33
CA TRP A 84 14.91 10.96 7.52
C TRP A 84 14.69 12.45 7.31
N LYS A 85 14.01 12.81 6.21
CA LYS A 85 13.56 14.18 5.97
C LYS A 85 12.23 14.40 6.68
N ALA A 86 12.14 15.43 7.52
CA ALA A 86 10.92 15.74 8.28
C ALA A 86 10.40 17.16 7.99
N PRO A 87 9.70 17.42 6.86
CA PRO A 87 9.09 18.73 6.61
C PRO A 87 8.03 19.10 7.67
N LYS A 88 7.44 18.08 8.33
CA LYS A 88 6.56 18.20 9.49
C LYS A 88 6.92 17.08 10.49
N PRO A 89 6.63 17.24 11.80
CA PRO A 89 6.97 16.22 12.80
C PRO A 89 6.39 14.83 12.52
N TYR A 90 5.21 14.77 11.91
CA TYR A 90 4.54 13.51 11.53
C TYR A 90 4.87 13.03 10.11
N LEU A 91 5.52 13.86 9.28
CA LEU A 91 5.84 13.56 7.89
C LEU A 91 7.32 13.21 7.78
N ARG A 92 7.66 11.96 8.10
CA ARG A 92 9.04 11.46 8.13
C ARG A 92 9.31 10.61 6.89
N ILE A 93 10.07 11.16 5.96
CA ILE A 93 10.32 10.58 4.62
C ILE A 93 11.69 9.90 4.62
N VAL A 94 11.72 8.65 4.16
CA VAL A 94 12.93 7.83 4.03
C VAL A 94 12.97 7.13 2.67
N PRO A 95 14.16 6.81 2.14
CA PRO A 95 14.27 5.88 1.01
C PRO A 95 13.62 4.53 1.34
N GLN A 96 13.05 3.87 0.33
CA GLN A 96 12.45 2.56 0.53
C GLN A 96 13.47 1.57 1.14
N PRO A 97 13.11 0.88 2.25
CA PRO A 97 13.96 -0.17 2.82
C PRO A 97 13.98 -1.40 1.89
N LYS A 98 15.14 -2.07 1.86
CA LYS A 98 15.35 -3.31 1.10
C LYS A 98 14.92 -4.54 1.88
#